data_AF-A0A2H9LPQ9-F1
#
_entry.id   AF-A0A2H9LPQ9-F1
#
_cell.length_a   1.000
_cell.length_b   1.000
_cell.length_c   1.000
_cell.angle_alpha   90.00
_cell.angle_beta   90.00
_cell.angle_gamma   90.00
#
_symmetry.space_group_name_H-M   'P 1'
#
loop_
_entity.id
_entity.type
_entity.pdbx_description
1 polymer ?
#
loop_
_entity_poly.entity_id
_entity_poly.type
_entity_poly.pdbx_seq_one_letter_code
_entity_poly.pdbx_strand_id
1 'polypeptide(L)'
;MVTRCHGPQQNTRDKLKKKTGTKGKISVVKYLQEFKVGDNVLINVEPGFKKNLIHRRFMKKSGIVVEKRGEAYRVRVKDLNKEKDVFVLPVHLKRL
;
A
#
# COMPACT_ATOMS: atom_id res chain seq x y z
N MET A 1 -22.90 -1.39 -26.40
CA MET A 1 -21.98 -0.74 -25.43
C MET A 1 -21.29 -1.84 -24.63
N VAL A 2 -19.95 -1.88 -24.55
CA VAL A 2 -19.22 -2.98 -23.88
C VAL A 2 -19.00 -2.65 -22.41
N THR A 3 -19.29 -3.61 -21.52
CA THR A 3 -19.05 -3.48 -20.08
C THR A 3 -17.57 -3.61 -19.75
N ARG A 4 -17.07 -2.78 -18.83
CA ARG A 4 -15.66 -2.81 -18.41
C ARG A 4 -15.43 -3.90 -17.36
N CYS A 5 -14.27 -4.53 -17.40
CA CYS A 5 -13.84 -5.49 -16.37
C CYS A 5 -13.53 -4.78 -15.04
N HIS A 6 -14.06 -5.30 -13.93
CA HIS A 6 -13.93 -4.72 -12.59
C HIS A 6 -12.74 -5.27 -11.77
N GLY A 7 -11.62 -5.54 -12.43
CA GLY A 7 -10.44 -6.13 -11.78
C GLY A 7 -9.77 -5.18 -10.76
N PRO A 8 -8.94 -5.71 -9.83
CA PRO A 8 -8.33 -4.95 -8.74
C PRO A 8 -7.40 -3.80 -9.18
N GLN A 9 -6.93 -3.83 -10.44
CA GLN A 9 -6.04 -2.82 -11.05
C GLN A 9 -6.66 -2.00 -12.19
N GLN A 10 -7.96 -2.16 -12.47
CA GLN A 10 -8.69 -1.21 -13.32
C GLN A 10 -8.47 0.26 -12.88
N ASN A 11 -8.29 1.17 -13.84
CA ASN A 11 -8.09 2.62 -13.60
C ASN A 11 -6.91 2.96 -12.65
N THR A 12 -5.89 2.10 -12.56
CA THR A 12 -4.67 2.39 -11.78
C THR A 12 -3.45 2.72 -12.63
N ARG A 13 -3.61 2.92 -13.95
CA ARG A 13 -2.51 3.22 -14.88
C ARG A 13 -1.58 4.30 -14.34
N ASP A 14 -2.12 5.46 -13.97
CA ASP A 14 -1.29 6.56 -13.47
C ASP A 14 -0.94 6.43 -11.98
N LYS A 15 -1.78 5.73 -11.19
CA LYS A 15 -1.53 5.49 -9.76
C LYS A 15 -0.34 4.55 -9.52
N LEU A 16 -0.14 3.59 -10.41
CA LEU A 16 0.97 2.64 -10.38
C LEU A 16 2.11 3.05 -11.34
N LYS A 17 2.01 4.22 -11.98
CA LYS A 17 3.09 4.72 -12.83
C LYS A 17 4.14 5.40 -11.98
N LYS A 18 5.39 4.95 -12.09
CA LYS A 18 6.55 5.68 -11.58
C LYS A 18 6.87 6.90 -12.45
N LYS A 19 7.30 7.99 -11.82
CA LYS A 19 7.82 9.18 -12.52
C LYS A 19 9.10 8.81 -13.27
N THR A 20 9.27 9.37 -14.46
CA THR A 20 10.53 9.27 -15.22
C THR A 20 11.69 9.75 -14.34
N GLY A 21 12.78 8.98 -14.27
CA GLY A 21 13.91 9.21 -13.37
C GLY A 21 13.83 8.53 -12.00
N THR A 22 12.65 8.11 -11.54
CA THR A 22 12.48 7.33 -10.27
C THR A 22 12.34 5.82 -10.50
N LYS A 23 12.49 5.39 -11.76
CA LYS A 23 12.47 3.99 -12.17
C LYS A 23 13.80 3.33 -11.81
N GLY A 24 13.77 2.05 -11.44
CA GLY A 24 14.96 1.29 -11.07
C GLY A 24 14.84 0.64 -9.70
N LYS A 25 15.99 0.43 -9.05
CA LYS A 25 16.13 -0.26 -7.77
C LYS A 25 15.35 0.46 -6.67
N ILE A 26 14.75 -0.31 -5.78
CA ILE A 26 14.06 0.18 -4.59
C ILE A 26 15.11 0.44 -3.51
N SER A 27 14.92 1.45 -2.68
CA SER A 27 15.81 1.71 -1.56
C SER A 27 15.72 0.59 -0.52
N VAL A 28 16.87 0.07 -0.10
CA VAL A 28 16.98 -0.98 0.93
C VAL A 28 16.35 -0.51 2.25
N VAL A 29 16.48 0.79 2.57
CA VAL A 29 15.89 1.42 3.75
C VAL A 29 14.37 1.27 3.79
N LYS A 30 13.67 1.40 2.65
CA LYS A 30 12.21 1.19 2.60
C LYS A 30 11.83 -0.27 2.81
N TYR A 31 12.69 -1.19 2.40
CA TYR A 31 12.45 -2.62 2.54
C TYR A 31 12.57 -3.07 4.00
N LEU A 32 13.58 -2.57 4.70
CA LEU A 32 13.88 -2.90 6.09
C LEU A 32 13.20 -1.97 7.11
N GLN A 33 12.23 -1.16 6.67
CA GLN A 33 11.56 -0.22 7.55
C GLN A 33 10.74 -0.95 8.63
N GLU A 34 10.91 -0.53 9.88
CA GLU A 34 10.17 -1.05 11.01
C GLU A 34 9.10 -0.07 11.49
N PHE A 35 7.97 -0.63 11.92
CA PHE A 35 6.84 0.11 12.48
C PHE A 35 6.42 -0.50 13.80
N LYS A 36 6.02 0.34 14.75
CA LYS A 36 5.50 -0.07 16.04
C LYS A 36 3.97 -0.14 15.99
N VAL A 37 3.40 -0.95 16.87
CA VAL A 37 1.95 -0.96 17.07
C VAL A 37 1.51 0.42 17.57
N GLY A 38 0.45 0.96 16.97
CA GLY A 38 -0.04 2.31 17.23
C GLY A 38 0.53 3.39 16.31
N ASP A 39 1.53 3.09 15.47
CA ASP A 39 2.06 4.08 14.53
C ASP A 39 1.03 4.44 13.44
N ASN A 40 0.93 5.74 13.14
CA ASN A 40 0.18 6.26 12.02
C ASN A 40 0.97 6.11 10.73
N VAL A 41 0.38 5.40 9.77
CA VAL A 41 1.03 5.09 8.48
C VAL A 41 0.12 5.44 7.31
N LEU A 42 0.74 5.91 6.23
CA LEU A 42 0.12 6.10 4.94
C LEU A 42 0.45 4.90 4.04
N ILE A 43 -0.58 4.30 3.45
CA ILE A 43 -0.45 3.25 2.45
C ILE A 43 -0.09 3.89 1.11
N ASN A 44 1.20 3.91 0.78
CA ASN A 44 1.71 4.45 -0.47
C ASN A 44 2.41 3.33 -1.28
N VAL A 45 1.68 2.79 -2.26
CA VAL A 45 2.15 1.65 -3.05
C VAL A 45 3.34 2.04 -3.92
N GLU A 46 4.51 1.51 -3.56
CA GLU A 46 5.71 1.50 -4.40
C GLU A 46 5.53 0.59 -5.64
N PRO A 47 5.36 1.14 -6.87
CA PRO A 47 4.96 0.32 -8.01
C PRO A 47 6.07 -0.57 -8.59
N GLY A 48 7.33 -0.33 -8.19
CA GLY A 48 8.47 -1.16 -8.57
C GLY A 48 8.50 -2.49 -7.84
N PHE A 49 7.70 -2.64 -6.77
CA PHE A 49 7.58 -3.84 -5.97
C PHE A 49 6.19 -4.43 -6.15
N LYS A 50 6.09 -5.64 -6.70
CA LYS A 50 4.80 -6.26 -7.03
C LYS A 50 4.26 -7.22 -5.95
N LYS A 51 5.11 -7.67 -5.03
CA LYS A 51 4.71 -8.60 -3.95
C LYS A 51 3.79 -7.83 -3.00
N ASN A 52 2.64 -8.44 -2.66
CA ASN A 52 1.62 -7.84 -1.79
C ASN A 52 1.06 -6.50 -2.32
N LEU A 53 0.68 -6.48 -3.59
CA LEU A 53 -0.02 -5.35 -4.20
C LEU A 53 -1.41 -5.19 -3.61
N ILE A 54 -1.69 -4.00 -3.11
CA ILE A 54 -2.92 -3.69 -2.40
C ILE A 54 -4.02 -3.32 -3.39
N HIS A 55 -5.27 -3.64 -3.06
CA HIS A 55 -6.43 -3.21 -3.84
C HIS A 55 -6.49 -1.68 -3.98
N ARG A 56 -6.85 -1.17 -5.17
CA ARG A 56 -6.84 0.27 -5.49
C ARG A 56 -7.60 1.18 -4.50
N ARG A 57 -8.55 0.61 -3.77
CA ARG A 57 -9.40 1.32 -2.80
C ARG A 57 -8.60 1.78 -1.58
N PHE A 58 -7.58 1.04 -1.19
CA PHE A 58 -6.77 1.32 0.00
C PHE A 58 -5.47 2.07 -0.33
N MET A 59 -5.18 2.28 -1.61
CA MET A 59 -4.06 3.14 -2.03
C MET A 59 -4.28 4.57 -1.51
N LYS A 60 -3.23 5.17 -0.95
CA LYS A 60 -3.21 6.52 -0.37
C LYS A 60 -4.15 6.72 0.83
N LYS A 61 -4.58 5.64 1.48
CA LYS A 61 -5.29 5.72 2.76
C LYS A 61 -4.31 5.75 3.92
N SER A 62 -4.64 6.53 4.95
CA SER A 62 -3.96 6.46 6.25
C SER A 62 -4.62 5.40 7.12
N GLY A 63 -3.85 4.87 8.07
CA GLY A 63 -4.31 3.89 9.03
C GLY A 63 -3.33 3.72 10.18
N ILE A 64 -3.69 2.83 11.10
CA ILE A 64 -2.92 2.55 12.31
C ILE A 64 -2.39 1.12 12.24
N VAL A 65 -1.11 0.94 12.56
CA VAL A 65 -0.51 -0.41 12.67
C VAL A 65 -1.04 -1.10 13.92
N VAL A 66 -1.67 -2.26 13.74
CA VAL A 66 -2.26 -3.02 14.86
C VAL A 66 -1.35 -4.16 15.30
N GLU A 67 -0.73 -4.86 14.35
CA GLU A 67 0.19 -5.97 14.63
C GLU A 67 1.15 -6.18 13.46
N LYS A 68 2.23 -6.92 13.72
CA LYS A 68 3.12 -7.45 12.69
C LYS A 68 2.80 -8.93 12.48
N ARG A 69 2.58 -9.35 11.23
CA ARG A 69 2.34 -10.73 10.83
C ARG A 69 3.36 -11.14 9.78
N GLY A 70 4.39 -11.88 10.21
CA GLY A 70 5.54 -12.20 9.36
C GLY A 70 6.28 -10.92 8.94
N GLU A 71 6.51 -10.77 7.63
CA GLU A 71 7.12 -9.56 7.04
C GLU A 71 6.13 -8.39 6.89
N ALA A 72 4.82 -8.64 6.96
CA ALA A 72 3.79 -7.65 6.71
C ALA A 72 3.23 -7.08 8.03
N TYR A 73 2.63 -5.90 7.93
CA TYR A 73 1.93 -5.24 9.01
C TYR A 73 0.42 -5.28 8.76
N ARG A 74 -0.36 -5.55 9.80
CA ARG A 74 -1.81 -5.38 9.77
C ARG A 74 -2.12 -3.91 10.05
N VAL A 75 -2.59 -3.21 9.03
CA VAL A 75 -2.96 -1.80 9.12
C VAL A 75 -4.47 -1.68 9.13
N ARG A 76 -5.02 -1.08 10.17
CA ARG A 76 -6.45 -0.78 10.25
C ARG A 76 -6.73 0.52 9.50
N VAL A 77 -7.60 0.43 8.51
CA VAL A 77 -7.98 1.54 7.63
C VAL A 77 -9.49 1.71 7.67
N LYS A 78 -9.93 2.97 7.71
CA LYS A 78 -11.35 3.32 7.60
C LYS A 78 -11.74 3.47 6.13
N ASP A 79 -12.53 2.52 5.62
CA ASP A 79 -13.17 2.57 4.31
C ASP A 79 -14.59 3.14 4.48
N LEU A 80 -14.70 4.46 4.39
CA LEU A 80 -15.92 5.22 4.68
C LEU A 80 -16.41 4.97 6.12
N ASN A 81 -17.47 4.18 6.30
CA ASN A 81 -18.05 3.88 7.62
C ASN A 81 -17.57 2.53 8.17
N LYS A 82 -16.78 1.76 7.42
CA LYS A 82 -16.36 0.41 7.83
C LYS A 82 -14.86 0.36 8.08
N GLU A 83 -14.49 -0.17 9.23
CA GLU A 83 -13.10 -0.50 9.53
C GLU A 83 -12.70 -1.80 8.83
N LYS A 84 -11.52 -1.80 8.24
CA LYS A 84 -10.96 -2.94 7.53
C LYS A 84 -9.49 -3.09 7.87
N ASP A 85 -9.07 -4.32 8.05
CA ASP A 85 -7.67 -4.67 8.23
C ASP A 85 -7.05 -5.00 6.86
N VAL A 86 -5.91 -4.37 6.58
CA VAL A 86 -5.14 -4.58 5.35
C VAL A 86 -3.74 -5.05 5.72
N PHE A 87 -3.29 -6.16 5.13
CA PHE A 87 -1.93 -6.64 5.32
C PHE A 87 -1.01 -6.01 4.29
N VAL A 88 -0.03 -5.23 4.76
CA VAL A 88 0.82 -4.42 3.89
C VAL A 88 2.29 -4.63 4.24
N LEU A 89 3.13 -4.79 3.21
CA LEU A 89 4.58 -4.83 3.40
C LEU A 89 5.15 -3.44 3.69
N PRO A 90 6.24 -3.34 4.47
CA PRO A 90 6.85 -2.04 4.85
C PRO A 90 7.20 -1.17 3.64
N VAL A 91 7.57 -1.78 2.52
CA VAL A 91 7.87 -1.11 1.24
C VAL A 91 6.73 -0.21 0.76
N HIS A 92 5.48 -0.57 1.07
CA HIS A 92 4.28 0.16 0.66
C HIS A 92 3.71 1.05 1.77
N LEU A 93 4.40 1.18 2.90
CA LEU A 93 4.03 2.05 4.00
C LEU A 93 4.95 3.27 4.04
N LYS A 94 4.40 4.39 4.50
CA LYS A 94 5.15 5.60 4.81
C LYS A 94 4.69 6.10 6.18
N ARG A 95 5.64 6.37 7.08
CA ARG A 95 5.33 6.98 8.38
C ARG A 95 4.80 8.40 8.16
N LEU A 96 3.74 8.75 8.89
CA LEU A 96 3.21 10.13 8.97
C LEU A 96 3.90 10.89 10.11
#